data_AF-A0A6A7LKX0-F1
#
_entry.id   AF-A0A6A7LKX0-F1
#
_cell.length_a   1.000
_cell.length_b   1.000
_cell.length_c   1.000
_cell.angle_alpha   90.00
_cell.angle_beta   90.00
_cell.angle_gamma   90.00
#
_symmetry.space_group_name_H-M   'P 1'
#
loop_
_entity.id
_entity.type
_entity.pdbx_description
1 polymer ?
#
loop_
_entity_poly.entity_id
_entity_poly.type
_entity_poly.pdbx_seq_one_letter_code
_entity_poly.pdbx_strand_id
1 'polypeptide(L)'
;MYNLEQDANKSCEHRVPFGDLQNLDQLGFKLIPLREDSVTPNVPSTNDIYNNSEYWTEKKLQKDHQFFYNVATTLGKSHVKDESGKNLFLNVMDIDSDAVFTRLAKISHNGKDVFLIDELCKSTFVVKTRKRFGYHIY
;
A
#
# COMPACT_ATOMS: atom_id res chain seq x y z
N MET A 1 -15.01 -18.26 12.07
CA MET A 1 -15.96 -18.08 10.95
C MET A 1 -16.65 -16.76 11.16
N TYR A 2 -16.31 -15.75 10.36
CA TYR A 2 -17.09 -14.52 10.28
C TYR A 2 -17.91 -14.60 9.00
N ASN A 3 -19.23 -14.59 9.15
CA ASN A 3 -20.20 -14.61 8.05
C ASN A 3 -20.12 -13.27 7.29
N LEU A 4 -19.86 -13.36 5.99
CA LEU A 4 -19.86 -12.25 5.04
C LEU A 4 -21.10 -12.33 4.17
N GLU A 5 -22.29 -12.22 4.77
CA GLU A 5 -23.52 -11.96 4.02
C GLU A 5 -24.44 -11.08 4.87
N GLN A 6 -24.32 -9.77 4.70
CA GLN A 6 -25.39 -8.76 4.73
C GLN A 6 -24.80 -7.35 4.82
N ASP A 7 -24.88 -6.61 3.71
CA ASP A 7 -25.36 -5.21 3.67
C ASP A 7 -25.19 -4.64 2.25
N ALA A 8 -25.93 -5.21 1.31
CA ALA A 8 -26.19 -4.58 0.02
C ALA A 8 -27.31 -3.54 0.19
N ASN A 9 -27.02 -2.40 0.82
CA ASN A 9 -27.71 -1.10 0.65
C ASN A 9 -27.30 -0.06 1.71
N LYS A 10 -26.08 0.46 1.59
CA LYS A 10 -25.71 1.78 2.12
C LYS A 10 -24.90 2.51 1.06
N SER A 11 -25.50 3.47 0.35
CA SER A 11 -24.72 4.52 -0.32
C SER A 11 -24.18 5.46 0.76
N CYS A 12 -23.18 4.99 1.49
CA CYS A 12 -22.36 5.81 2.34
C CYS A 12 -21.07 6.03 1.56
N GLU A 13 -20.80 7.27 1.20
CA GLU A 13 -19.57 7.72 0.54
C GLU A 13 -18.33 7.16 1.26
N HIS A 14 -17.85 5.99 0.86
CA HIS A 14 -16.74 5.33 1.54
C HIS A 14 -15.44 6.02 1.11
N ARG A 15 -14.85 6.77 2.05
CA ARG A 15 -13.52 7.36 1.91
C ARG A 15 -12.54 6.59 2.79
N VAL A 16 -11.29 6.51 2.33
CA VAL A 16 -10.20 5.98 3.15
C VAL A 16 -10.09 6.83 4.42
N PRO A 17 -10.08 6.26 5.64
CA PRO A 17 -9.92 7.04 6.87
C PRO A 17 -8.68 7.92 6.83
N PHE A 18 -8.79 9.16 7.30
CA PHE A 18 -7.66 10.11 7.28
C PHE A 18 -6.44 9.58 8.05
N GLY A 19 -6.67 8.91 9.19
CA GLY A 19 -5.60 8.28 9.97
C GLY A 19 -4.82 7.21 9.18
N ASP A 20 -5.49 6.46 8.31
CA ASP A 20 -4.81 5.47 7.46
C ASP A 20 -3.93 6.15 6.40
N LEU A 21 -4.40 7.26 5.83
CA LEU A 21 -3.60 8.06 4.89
C LEU A 21 -2.38 8.67 5.58
N GLN A 22 -2.56 9.22 6.79
CA GLN A 22 -1.45 9.76 7.58
C GLN A 22 -0.41 8.68 7.89
N ASN A 23 -0.85 7.48 8.30
CA ASN A 23 0.05 6.38 8.60
C ASN A 23 0.83 5.95 7.35
N LEU A 24 0.18 5.83 6.19
CA LEU A 24 0.85 5.47 4.94
C LEU A 24 1.87 6.53 4.50
N ASP A 25 1.51 7.82 4.59
CA ASP A 25 2.43 8.93 4.28
C ASP A 25 3.65 8.91 5.21
N GLN A 26 3.45 8.74 6.53
CA GLN A 26 4.54 8.63 7.51
C GLN A 26 5.47 7.44 7.25
N LEU A 27 4.94 6.33 6.72
CA LEU A 27 5.74 5.18 6.28
C LEU A 27 6.47 5.43 4.95
N GLY A 28 6.23 6.58 4.31
CA GLY A 28 6.90 7.00 3.09
C GLY A 28 6.20 6.59 1.80
N PHE A 29 4.92 6.19 1.85
CA PHE A 29 4.12 5.89 0.66
C PHE A 29 3.73 7.16 -0.09
N LYS A 30 3.82 7.12 -1.42
CA LYS A 30 3.43 8.23 -2.30
C LYS A 30 1.99 8.06 -2.75
N LEU A 31 1.07 8.56 -1.93
CA LEU A 31 -0.37 8.31 -2.06
C LEU A 31 -0.95 8.91 -3.35
N ILE A 32 -1.58 8.07 -4.17
CA ILE A 32 -2.37 8.48 -5.33
C ILE A 32 -3.84 8.27 -4.95
N PRO A 33 -4.64 9.33 -4.80
CA PRO A 33 -6.07 9.16 -4.58
C PRO A 33 -6.70 8.51 -5.81
N LEU A 34 -7.59 7.57 -5.59
CA LEU A 34 -8.39 6.91 -6.63
C LEU A 34 -9.86 7.31 -6.49
N ARG A 35 -10.57 7.30 -7.62
CA ARG A 35 -12.02 7.50 -7.69
C ARG A 35 -12.75 6.28 -7.10
N GLU A 36 -14.08 6.38 -7.06
CA GLU A 36 -14.97 5.30 -6.57
C GLU A 36 -14.74 3.95 -7.28
N ASP A 37 -14.32 3.98 -8.55
CA ASP A 37 -14.00 2.78 -9.33
C ASP A 37 -12.74 2.04 -8.86
N SER A 38 -11.99 2.60 -7.90
CA SER A 38 -10.74 2.05 -7.35
C SER A 38 -9.63 1.82 -8.37
N VAL A 39 -9.70 2.44 -9.55
CA VAL A 39 -8.71 2.26 -10.63
C VAL A 39 -8.26 3.61 -11.20
N THR A 40 -9.18 4.55 -11.36
CA THR A 40 -8.88 5.84 -11.99
C THR A 40 -8.29 6.81 -10.96
N PRO A 41 -7.11 7.42 -11.21
CA PRO A 41 -6.58 8.48 -10.37
C PRO A 41 -7.55 9.66 -10.23
N ASN A 42 -7.69 10.17 -9.01
CA ASN A 42 -8.52 11.31 -8.67
C ASN A 42 -7.68 12.59 -8.47
N VAL A 43 -6.69 12.75 -9.34
CA VAL A 43 -5.78 13.90 -9.42
C VAL A 43 -5.52 14.26 -10.89
N PRO A 44 -5.19 15.52 -11.20
CA PRO A 44 -4.87 15.93 -12.58
C PRO A 44 -3.66 15.21 -13.18
N SER A 45 -2.65 14.91 -12.36
CA SER A 45 -1.39 14.31 -12.80
C SER A 45 -0.81 13.43 -11.68
N THR A 46 -0.59 12.15 -11.97
CA THR A 46 0.14 11.25 -11.06
C THR A 46 1.64 11.53 -11.06
N ASN A 47 2.17 12.18 -12.12
CA ASN A 47 3.57 12.53 -12.24
C ASN A 47 4.00 13.57 -11.20
N ASP A 48 3.09 14.44 -10.78
CA ASP A 48 3.37 15.48 -9.78
C ASP A 48 3.68 14.84 -8.43
N ILE A 49 2.99 13.74 -8.12
CA ILE A 49 3.21 12.95 -6.90
C ILE A 49 4.42 12.03 -7.08
N TYR A 50 4.59 11.41 -8.25
CA TYR A 50 5.70 10.50 -8.51
C TYR A 50 7.06 11.18 -8.41
N ASN A 51 7.20 12.37 -9.02
CA ASN A 51 8.47 13.10 -9.13
C ASN A 51 8.80 13.97 -7.90
N ASN A 52 7.82 14.21 -7.02
CA ASN A 52 8.02 15.00 -5.81
C ASN A 52 7.73 14.14 -4.57
N SER A 53 8.79 13.66 -3.92
CA SER A 53 8.68 12.87 -2.69
C SER A 53 8.00 13.62 -1.53
N GLU A 54 8.04 14.96 -1.53
CA GLU A 54 7.44 15.83 -0.52
C GLU A 54 6.11 16.44 -0.99
N TYR A 55 5.45 15.82 -1.98
CA TYR A 55 4.18 16.32 -2.53
C TYR A 55 3.10 16.44 -1.46
N TRP A 56 3.00 15.46 -0.57
CA TRP A 56 2.06 15.46 0.54
C TRP A 56 2.64 16.16 1.75
N THR A 57 1.81 17.00 2.36
CA THR A 57 1.99 17.53 3.71
C THR A 57 0.72 17.23 4.47
N GLU A 58 0.78 17.15 5.79
CA GLU A 58 -0.41 16.88 6.62
C GLU A 58 -1.58 17.83 6.28
N LYS A 59 -1.30 19.14 6.15
CA LYS A 59 -2.31 20.15 5.77
C LYS A 59 -2.91 19.89 4.40
N LYS A 60 -2.09 19.50 3.41
CA LYS A 60 -2.55 19.20 2.06
C LYS A 60 -3.37 17.91 2.05
N LEU A 61 -2.91 16.88 2.74
CA LEU A 61 -3.60 15.60 2.85
C LEU A 61 -4.96 15.76 3.54
N GLN A 62 -5.04 16.60 4.59
CA GLN A 62 -6.30 16.93 5.27
C GLN A 62 -7.27 17.68 4.35
N LYS A 63 -6.79 18.69 3.61
CA LYS A 63 -7.60 19.45 2.65
C LYS A 63 -8.12 18.57 1.50
N ASP A 64 -7.26 17.68 1.01
CA ASP A 64 -7.51 16.87 -0.18
C ASP A 64 -8.12 15.48 0.18
N HIS A 65 -8.37 15.21 1.47
CA HIS A 65 -8.88 13.92 2.00
C HIS A 65 -10.14 13.44 1.26
N GLN A 66 -11.03 14.38 0.91
CA GLN A 66 -12.26 14.11 0.17
C GLN A 66 -12.05 13.43 -1.20
N PHE A 67 -10.85 13.44 -1.77
CA PHE A 67 -10.56 12.80 -3.05
C PHE A 67 -10.19 11.32 -2.92
N PHE A 68 -9.93 10.81 -1.71
CA PHE A 68 -9.47 9.45 -1.46
C PHE A 68 -10.63 8.47 -1.21
N TYR A 69 -11.30 8.05 -2.29
CA TYR A 69 -12.25 6.92 -2.21
C TYR A 69 -11.52 5.59 -2.06
N ASN A 70 -10.35 5.50 -2.68
CA ASN A 70 -9.37 4.46 -2.48
C ASN A 70 -7.97 5.08 -2.69
N VAL A 71 -6.91 4.31 -2.48
CA VAL A 71 -5.53 4.79 -2.56
C VAL A 71 -4.66 3.79 -3.32
N ALA A 72 -3.89 4.31 -4.27
CA ALA A 72 -2.74 3.63 -4.86
C ALA A 72 -1.46 4.28 -4.34
N THR A 73 -0.31 3.68 -4.65
CA THR A 73 1.00 4.26 -4.38
C THR A 73 1.87 4.18 -5.62
N THR A 74 2.85 5.07 -5.72
CA THR A 74 3.93 4.95 -6.71
C THR A 74 5.25 4.58 -6.03
N LEU A 75 6.09 3.82 -6.73
CA LEU A 75 7.40 3.38 -6.22
C LEU A 75 8.48 4.44 -6.43
N GLY A 76 9.66 4.20 -5.86
CA GLY A 76 10.84 5.05 -6.00
C GLY A 76 11.13 5.87 -4.75
N LYS A 77 11.83 7.00 -4.92
CA LYS A 77 12.30 7.82 -3.80
C LYS A 77 11.16 8.25 -2.87
N SER A 78 11.34 8.02 -1.58
CA SER A 78 10.47 8.49 -0.48
C SER A 78 11.01 9.79 0.13
N HIS A 79 10.17 10.53 0.86
CA HIS A 79 10.61 11.64 1.70
C HIS A 79 11.25 11.16 3.01
N VAL A 80 11.01 9.91 3.39
CA VAL A 80 11.62 9.28 4.58
C VAL A 80 13.11 9.03 4.32
N LYS A 81 13.90 9.27 5.35
CA LYS A 81 15.35 9.10 5.33
C LYS A 81 15.79 8.07 6.35
N ASP A 82 16.93 7.43 6.10
CA ASP A 82 17.58 6.58 7.09
C ASP A 82 18.21 7.41 8.23
N GLU A 83 18.76 6.72 9.23
CA GLU A 83 19.44 7.34 10.38
C GLU A 83 20.64 8.21 10.00
N SER A 84 21.22 7.99 8.81
CA SER A 84 22.33 8.78 8.26
C SER A 84 21.85 9.93 7.36
N GLY A 85 20.54 10.15 7.25
CA GLY A 85 19.95 11.19 6.41
C GLY A 85 19.93 10.88 4.91
N LYS A 86 20.17 9.63 4.49
CA LYS A 86 20.08 9.22 3.08
C LYS A 86 18.63 8.90 2.71
N ASN A 87 18.29 9.12 1.45
CA ASN A 87 16.93 8.88 0.98
C ASN A 87 16.62 7.38 0.97
N LEU A 88 15.46 7.01 1.51
CA LEU A 88 14.90 5.68 1.32
C LEU A 88 14.08 5.61 0.02
N PHE A 89 13.93 4.40 -0.49
CA PHE A 89 13.19 4.13 -1.73
C PHE A 89 12.14 3.08 -1.44
N LEU A 90 10.89 3.38 -1.81
CA LEU A 90 9.80 2.42 -1.78
C LEU A 90 9.95 1.49 -2.99
N ASN A 91 10.18 0.21 -2.72
CA ASN A 91 10.16 -0.84 -3.72
C ASN A 91 9.00 -1.79 -3.42
N VAL A 92 8.69 -2.70 -4.34
CA VAL A 92 7.69 -3.74 -4.06
C VAL A 92 8.07 -5.03 -4.76
N MET A 93 7.92 -6.14 -4.04
CA MET A 93 7.81 -7.47 -4.64
C MET A 93 6.31 -7.78 -4.80
N ASP A 94 5.86 -7.78 -6.06
CA ASP A 94 4.49 -8.14 -6.43
C ASP A 94 4.41 -9.64 -6.75
N ILE A 95 3.85 -10.40 -5.83
CA ILE A 95 3.51 -11.81 -6.05
C ILE A 95 2.13 -11.83 -6.67
N ASP A 96 2.03 -12.24 -7.93
CA ASP A 96 0.79 -12.11 -8.70
C ASP A 96 0.24 -13.43 -9.26
N SER A 97 0.96 -14.54 -9.02
CA SER A 97 0.63 -15.87 -9.54
C SER A 97 0.85 -16.98 -8.50
N ASP A 98 0.07 -18.06 -8.65
CA ASP A 98 0.18 -19.27 -7.81
C ASP A 98 1.58 -19.89 -7.88
N ALA A 99 2.17 -19.91 -9.08
CA ALA A 99 3.49 -20.52 -9.30
C ALA A 99 4.61 -19.76 -8.58
N VAL A 100 4.51 -18.43 -8.46
CA VAL A 100 5.48 -17.63 -7.68
C VAL A 100 5.19 -17.78 -6.19
N PHE A 101 3.92 -17.66 -5.78
CA PHE A 101 3.50 -17.86 -4.40
C PHE A 101 3.97 -19.20 -3.85
N THR A 102 3.72 -20.31 -4.56
CA THR A 102 4.08 -21.66 -4.11
C THR A 102 5.60 -21.83 -3.93
N ARG A 103 6.41 -21.21 -4.79
CA ARG A 103 7.88 -21.25 -4.67
C ARG A 103 8.40 -20.42 -3.50
N LEU A 104 7.72 -19.32 -3.18
CA LEU A 104 8.09 -18.42 -2.09
C LEU A 104 7.45 -18.84 -0.76
N ALA A 105 6.37 -19.61 -0.79
CA ALA A 105 5.59 -20.02 0.36
C ALA A 105 6.40 -20.83 1.37
N LYS A 106 7.40 -21.61 0.96
CA LYS A 106 8.23 -22.38 1.90
C LYS A 106 9.69 -22.16 1.57
N ILE A 107 10.39 -21.51 2.49
CA ILE A 107 11.84 -21.31 2.39
C ILE A 107 12.53 -21.95 3.59
N SER A 108 13.77 -22.39 3.39
CA SER A 108 14.62 -22.79 4.51
C SER A 108 15.31 -21.55 5.08
N HIS A 109 15.02 -21.23 6.34
CA HIS A 109 15.65 -20.15 7.08
C HIS A 109 16.24 -20.70 8.38
N ASN A 110 17.56 -20.56 8.58
CA ASN A 110 18.28 -21.12 9.73
C ASN A 110 18.02 -22.62 9.97
N GLY A 111 17.93 -23.39 8.88
CA GLY A 111 17.69 -24.85 8.94
C GLY A 111 16.26 -25.26 9.28
N LYS A 112 15.31 -24.32 9.30
CA LYS A 112 13.87 -24.58 9.49
C LYS A 112 13.08 -24.15 8.27
N ASP A 113 12.08 -24.93 7.90
CA ASP A 113 11.11 -24.52 6.90
C ASP A 113 10.16 -23.49 7.51
N VAL A 114 10.11 -22.31 6.90
CA VAL A 114 9.24 -21.20 7.32
C VAL A 114 8.40 -20.73 6.14
N PHE A 115 7.29 -20.06 6.46
CA PHE A 115 6.48 -19.38 5.47
C PHE A 115 7.03 -17.98 5.23
N LEU A 116 7.59 -17.71 4.04
CA LEU A 116 8.31 -16.46 3.78
C LEU A 116 7.47 -15.22 4.11
N ILE A 117 6.19 -15.24 3.74
CA ILE A 117 5.29 -14.11 3.97
C ILE A 117 5.11 -13.85 5.47
N ASP A 118 5.01 -14.90 6.29
CA ASP A 118 4.85 -14.74 7.74
C ASP A 118 6.10 -14.13 8.38
N GLU A 119 7.29 -14.46 7.86
CA GLU A 119 8.53 -13.83 8.31
C GLU A 119 8.64 -12.37 7.85
N LEU A 120 8.26 -12.07 6.61
CA LEU A 120 8.33 -10.71 6.07
C LEU A 120 7.31 -9.77 6.73
N CYS A 121 6.14 -10.27 7.13
CA CYS A 121 5.17 -9.49 7.91
C CYS A 121 5.73 -8.97 9.25
N LYS A 122 6.83 -9.55 9.76
CA LYS A 122 7.47 -9.12 11.02
C LYS A 122 8.48 -7.99 10.80
N SER A 123 8.97 -7.81 9.58
CA SER A 123 10.08 -6.90 9.28
C SER A 123 9.70 -5.78 8.30
N THR A 124 8.68 -5.99 7.48
CA THR A 124 8.25 -5.01 6.48
C THR A 124 6.73 -5.00 6.27
N PHE A 125 6.26 -4.04 5.48
CA PHE A 125 4.85 -3.86 5.17
C PHE A 125 4.42 -4.85 4.08
N VAL A 126 3.47 -5.73 4.41
CA VAL A 126 2.96 -6.76 3.51
C VAL A 126 1.45 -6.62 3.38
N VAL A 127 0.96 -6.59 2.14
CA VAL A 127 -0.47 -6.43 1.82
C VAL A 127 -0.97 -7.60 1.02
N LYS A 128 -2.05 -8.22 1.47
CA LYS A 128 -2.79 -9.22 0.69
C LYS A 128 -3.61 -8.54 -0.39
N THR A 129 -3.41 -8.91 -1.66
CA THR A 129 -4.24 -8.38 -2.77
C THR A 129 -5.54 -9.15 -2.91
N ARG A 130 -6.45 -8.66 -3.76
CA ARG A 130 -7.72 -9.33 -4.10
C ARG A 130 -7.52 -10.69 -4.83
N LYS A 131 -6.38 -10.91 -5.47
CA LYS A 131 -6.08 -12.20 -6.14
C LYS A 131 -5.84 -13.27 -5.09
N ARG A 132 -6.33 -14.50 -5.28
CA ARG A 132 -6.19 -15.61 -4.30
C ARG A 132 -4.77 -15.75 -3.72
N PHE A 133 -3.76 -15.77 -4.58
CA PHE A 133 -2.35 -15.94 -4.20
C PHE A 133 -1.53 -14.65 -4.21
N GLY A 134 -2.18 -13.50 -4.34
CA GLY A 134 -1.48 -12.24 -4.58
C GLY A 134 -1.08 -11.48 -3.32
N TYR A 135 0.14 -10.96 -3.28
CA TYR A 135 0.71 -10.18 -2.18
C TYR A 135 1.62 -9.07 -2.71
N HIS A 136 1.59 -7.90 -2.07
CA HIS A 136 2.61 -6.87 -2.22
C HIS A 136 3.47 -6.85 -0.96
N ILE A 137 4.78 -6.96 -1.11
CA ILE A 137 5.76 -6.85 -0.02
C ILE A 137 6.61 -5.62 -0.33
N TYR A 138 6.57 -4.61 0.54
CA TYR A 138 7.29 -3.35 0.37
C TYR A 138 8.67 -3.36 1.02
#